data_AF-A0A4Z2FYQ1-F1
#
_entry.id   AF-A0A4Z2FYQ1-F1
#
_cell.length_a   1.000
_cell.length_b   1.000
_cell.length_c   1.000
_cell.angle_alpha   90.00
_cell.angle_beta   90.00
_cell.angle_gamma   90.00
#
_symmetry.space_group_name_H-M   'P 1'
#
loop_
_entity.id
_entity.type
_entity.pdbx_description
1 polymer ?
#
loop_
_entity_poly.entity_id
_entity_poly.type
_entity_poly.pdbx_seq_one_letter_code
_entity_poly.pdbx_strand_id
1 'polypeptide(L)'
;MSAGPESTHGSSLGKGDGLHQQVLASFPLCDVTEDDLTQNPQFCKLLATLSQHVDQTGLTVPLKTELEKTEQKLQSQRRHWLHSESLHKGLQEMIQDHCIRKQHAAVPPDQSMFYETMEKCLLVAQCVRQLDPSSATNQDQPSVLGLNPQQILELMPSEKNVQRMKQGLPRELEKHLKKKCLSLLAYYQPEWESESEGLKNSKLSHLSAQLDTEKRRAENLKETCRENSVLLQRQTQLYLSD
;
A
#
# COMPACT_ATOMS: atom_id res chain seq x y z
N MET A 1 -14.19 87.64 -7.64
CA MET A 1 -13.21 86.86 -8.44
C MET A 1 -12.24 86.27 -7.43
N SER A 2 -11.97 84.98 -7.30
CA SER A 2 -12.24 83.74 -8.04
C SER A 2 -12.16 82.58 -7.03
N ALA A 3 -13.10 81.63 -7.03
CA ALA A 3 -12.94 80.25 -7.54
C ALA A 3 -11.97 79.36 -6.73
N GLY A 4 -12.48 78.23 -6.21
CA GLY A 4 -11.70 77.10 -5.66
C GLY A 4 -10.89 76.35 -6.75
N PRO A 5 -10.33 75.15 -6.47
CA PRO A 5 -11.08 74.04 -5.87
C PRO A 5 -10.33 73.14 -4.86
N GLU A 6 -11.14 72.29 -4.23
CA GLU A 6 -10.81 71.05 -3.53
C GLU A 6 -10.10 70.04 -4.42
N SER A 7 -9.25 69.20 -3.82
CA SER A 7 -8.73 67.94 -4.38
C SER A 7 -7.75 67.33 -3.36
N THR A 8 -7.70 66.05 -3.03
CA THR A 8 -8.46 64.86 -3.41
C THR A 8 -8.06 63.77 -2.41
N HIS A 9 -9.03 62.96 -2.01
CA HIS A 9 -8.84 61.68 -1.32
C HIS A 9 -7.72 60.83 -1.98
N GLY A 10 -6.72 60.45 -1.18
CA GLY A 10 -5.64 59.55 -1.60
C GLY A 10 -5.69 58.22 -0.83
N SER A 11 -6.22 57.20 -1.50
CA SER A 11 -5.89 55.77 -1.39
C SER A 11 -6.11 55.01 -0.06
N SER A 12 -7.30 54.40 0.06
CA SER A 12 -7.60 53.24 0.91
C SER A 12 -8.00 51.99 0.07
N LEU A 13 -7.85 52.07 -1.25
CA LEU A 13 -8.32 51.09 -2.22
C LEU A 13 -7.16 50.10 -2.50
N GLY A 14 -7.17 48.93 -1.86
CA GLY A 14 -6.18 47.89 -2.13
C GLY A 14 -5.93 46.89 -0.99
N LYS A 15 -6.30 47.23 0.25
CA LYS A 15 -6.23 46.26 1.38
C LYS A 15 -7.49 45.41 1.53
N GLY A 16 -8.65 45.90 1.06
CA GLY A 16 -9.93 45.18 1.13
C GLY A 16 -10.02 44.04 0.13
N ASP A 17 -9.68 44.32 -1.13
CA ASP A 17 -9.80 43.36 -2.24
C ASP A 17 -8.89 42.13 -2.04
N GLY A 18 -7.68 42.34 -1.47
CA GLY A 18 -6.77 41.24 -1.13
C GLY A 18 -7.29 40.33 -0.01
N LEU A 19 -8.04 40.89 0.96
CA LEU A 19 -8.66 40.10 2.03
C LEU A 19 -9.84 39.29 1.51
N HIS A 20 -10.68 39.86 0.63
CA HIS A 20 -11.81 39.15 0.05
C HIS A 20 -11.34 37.97 -0.80
N GLN A 21 -10.33 38.18 -1.65
CA GLN A 21 -9.76 37.14 -2.49
C GLN A 21 -9.08 36.03 -1.66
N GLN A 22 -8.40 36.39 -0.57
CA GLN A 22 -7.79 35.43 0.35
C GLN A 22 -8.85 34.55 1.04
N VAL A 23 -9.96 35.14 1.48
CA VAL A 23 -11.07 34.41 2.12
C VAL A 23 -11.72 33.44 1.13
N LEU A 24 -12.01 33.88 -0.10
CA LEU A 24 -12.61 33.02 -1.13
C LEU A 24 -11.71 31.84 -1.49
N ALA A 25 -10.39 32.05 -1.54
CA ALA A 25 -9.43 30.98 -1.79
C ALA A 25 -9.28 29.98 -0.63
N SER A 26 -9.54 30.42 0.61
CA SER A 26 -9.49 29.58 1.80
C SER A 26 -10.74 28.71 2.00
N PHE A 27 -11.87 29.04 1.37
CA PHE A 27 -13.13 28.31 1.55
C PHE A 27 -13.80 27.96 0.20
N PRO A 28 -13.14 27.14 -0.66
CA PRO A 28 -13.67 26.80 -1.99
C PRO A 28 -14.96 25.96 -1.97
N LEU A 29 -15.32 25.42 -0.80
CA LEU A 29 -16.53 24.63 -0.58
C LEU A 29 -17.72 25.47 -0.08
N CYS A 30 -17.52 26.76 0.15
CA CYS A 30 -18.58 27.67 0.56
C CYS A 30 -19.03 28.52 -0.64
N ASP A 31 -20.33 28.55 -0.92
CA ASP A 31 -20.94 29.40 -1.95
C ASP A 31 -21.01 30.86 -1.49
N VAL A 32 -19.86 31.47 -1.23
CA VAL A 32 -19.74 32.89 -0.86
C VAL A 32 -19.25 33.65 -2.08
N THR A 33 -19.96 34.70 -2.48
CA THR A 33 -19.53 35.58 -3.57
C THR A 33 -18.80 36.81 -3.02
N GLU A 34 -18.05 37.50 -3.89
CA GLU A 34 -17.34 38.73 -3.51
C GLU A 34 -18.31 39.84 -3.05
N ASP A 35 -19.49 39.91 -3.66
CA ASP A 35 -20.56 40.84 -3.29
C ASP A 35 -21.06 40.58 -1.85
N ASP A 36 -21.19 39.33 -1.43
CA ASP A 36 -21.62 38.97 -0.06
C ASP A 36 -20.63 39.45 1.01
N LEU A 37 -19.33 39.42 0.69
CA LEU A 37 -18.26 39.89 1.57
C LEU A 37 -18.23 41.41 1.67
N THR A 38 -18.53 42.12 0.57
CA THR A 38 -18.60 43.59 0.56
C THR A 38 -19.79 44.12 1.36
N GLN A 39 -20.94 43.44 1.30
CA GLN A 39 -22.15 43.82 2.04
C GLN A 39 -22.05 43.49 3.54
N ASN A 40 -21.18 42.54 3.93
CA ASN A 40 -21.06 42.06 5.31
C ASN A 40 -19.60 42.10 5.81
N PRO A 41 -19.04 43.27 6.14
CA PRO A 41 -17.62 43.42 6.49
C PRO A 41 -17.21 42.72 7.79
N GLN A 42 -18.13 42.52 8.74
CA GLN A 42 -17.86 41.77 9.98
C GLN A 42 -17.77 40.26 9.71
N PHE A 43 -18.59 39.75 8.78
CA PHE A 43 -18.54 38.37 8.34
C PHE A 43 -17.23 38.06 7.60
N CYS A 44 -16.76 38.97 6.74
CA CYS A 44 -15.45 38.86 6.11
C CYS A 44 -14.30 38.78 7.13
N LYS A 45 -14.33 39.58 8.20
CA LYS A 45 -13.31 39.52 9.27
C LYS A 45 -13.35 38.20 10.03
N LEU A 46 -14.54 37.66 10.28
CA LEU A 46 -14.69 36.36 10.93
C LEU A 46 -14.11 35.24 10.06
N LEU A 47 -14.44 35.22 8.77
CA LEU A 47 -13.89 34.24 7.83
C LEU A 47 -12.37 34.36 7.68
N ALA A 48 -11.83 35.58 7.63
CA ALA A 48 -10.38 35.81 7.61
C ALA A 48 -9.68 35.36 8.91
N THR A 49 -10.40 35.33 10.03
CA THR A 49 -9.88 34.79 11.30
C THR A 49 -9.97 33.26 11.30
N LEU A 50 -11.06 32.69 10.78
CA LEU A 50 -11.24 31.24 10.63
C LEU A 50 -10.23 30.62 9.66
N SER A 51 -9.88 31.32 8.58
CA SER A 51 -8.88 30.84 7.60
C SER A 51 -7.47 30.70 8.20
N GLN A 52 -7.20 31.28 9.37
CA GLN A 52 -5.94 31.08 10.09
C GLN A 52 -5.91 29.75 10.85
N HIS A 53 -7.07 29.13 11.07
CA HIS A 53 -7.24 27.92 11.87
C HIS A 53 -7.78 26.73 11.06
N VAL A 54 -8.29 26.96 9.87
CA VAL A 54 -9.02 25.98 9.04
C VAL A 54 -8.48 25.99 7.61
N ASP A 55 -8.26 24.80 7.06
CA ASP A 55 -7.79 24.58 5.70
C ASP A 55 -8.94 24.59 4.67
N GLN A 56 -8.59 24.59 3.38
CA GLN A 56 -9.53 24.56 2.24
C GLN A 56 -10.56 23.42 2.28
N THR A 57 -10.29 22.35 3.03
CA THR A 57 -11.18 21.21 3.22
C THR A 57 -12.06 21.32 4.48
N GLY A 58 -12.02 22.45 5.19
CA GLY A 58 -12.77 22.65 6.44
C GLY A 58 -12.15 21.98 7.67
N LEU A 59 -10.95 21.40 7.56
CA LEU A 59 -10.25 20.77 8.68
C LEU A 59 -9.46 21.80 9.46
N THR A 60 -9.50 21.71 10.79
CA THR A 60 -8.61 22.52 11.62
C THR A 60 -7.16 22.07 11.45
N VAL A 61 -6.21 23.02 11.50
CA VAL A 61 -4.77 22.72 11.42
C VAL A 61 -4.34 21.54 12.32
N PRO A 62 -4.69 21.48 13.62
CA PRO A 62 -4.32 20.33 14.46
C PRO A 62 -4.91 19.00 13.98
N LEU A 63 -6.17 19.00 13.55
CA LEU A 63 -6.84 17.78 13.06
C LEU A 63 -6.21 17.27 11.76
N LYS A 64 -5.84 18.18 10.85
CA LYS A 64 -5.11 17.83 9.63
C LYS A 64 -3.75 17.21 9.96
N THR A 65 -2.99 17.80 10.87
CA THR A 65 -1.69 17.23 11.25
C THR A 65 -1.83 15.85 11.89
N GLU A 66 -2.89 15.59 12.65
CA GLU A 66 -3.13 14.27 13.22
C GLU A 66 -3.61 13.27 12.16
N LEU A 67 -4.42 13.70 11.19
CA LEU A 67 -4.79 12.90 10.02
C LEU A 67 -3.55 12.47 9.23
N GLU A 68 -2.66 13.41 8.90
CA GLU A 68 -1.43 13.11 8.16
C GLU A 68 -0.51 12.16 8.96
N LYS A 69 -0.37 12.36 10.27
CA LYS A 69 0.40 11.46 11.14
C LYS A 69 -0.21 10.07 11.20
N THR A 70 -1.52 9.96 11.33
CA THR A 70 -2.21 8.66 11.40
C THR A 70 -2.17 7.93 10.05
N GLU A 71 -2.28 8.66 8.95
CA GLU A 71 -2.11 8.11 7.61
C GLU A 71 -0.68 7.60 7.40
N GLN A 72 0.34 8.37 7.78
CA GLN A 72 1.73 7.92 7.72
C GLN A 72 1.97 6.66 8.57
N LYS A 73 1.41 6.62 9.79
CA LYS A 73 1.44 5.42 10.65
C LYS A 73 0.79 4.23 9.95
N LEU A 74 -0.41 4.40 9.39
CA LEU A 74 -1.11 3.34 8.66
C LEU A 74 -0.30 2.85 7.45
N GLN A 75 0.25 3.75 6.65
CA GLN A 75 1.08 3.40 5.50
C GLN A 75 2.35 2.66 5.93
N SER A 76 2.99 3.07 7.04
CA SER A 76 4.14 2.35 7.60
C SER A 76 3.74 0.96 8.08
N GLN A 77 2.66 0.81 8.83
CA GLN A 77 2.17 -0.50 9.30
C GLN A 77 1.82 -1.42 8.13
N ARG A 78 1.14 -0.89 7.10
CA ARG A 78 0.83 -1.64 5.88
C ARG A 78 2.11 -2.14 5.19
N ARG A 79 3.15 -1.31 5.07
CA ARG A 79 4.44 -1.73 4.49
C ARG A 79 5.09 -2.85 5.30
N HIS A 80 5.14 -2.72 6.63
CA HIS A 80 5.69 -3.76 7.50
C HIS A 80 4.90 -5.06 7.41
N TRP A 81 3.57 -4.97 7.41
CA TRP A 81 2.69 -6.12 7.24
C TRP A 81 2.93 -6.81 5.89
N LEU A 82 2.89 -6.05 4.77
CA LEU A 82 3.15 -6.59 3.42
C LEU A 82 4.51 -7.27 3.32
N HIS A 83 5.54 -6.69 3.94
CA HIS A 83 6.86 -7.29 3.97
C HIS A 83 6.85 -8.63 4.72
N SER A 84 6.26 -8.67 5.92
CA SER A 84 6.15 -9.90 6.71
C SER A 84 5.30 -10.97 6.01
N GLU A 85 4.22 -10.57 5.36
CA GLU A 85 3.32 -11.46 4.62
C GLU A 85 4.00 -12.03 3.38
N SER A 86 4.74 -11.20 2.64
CA SER A 86 5.50 -11.63 1.46
C SER A 86 6.56 -12.67 1.84
N LEU A 87 7.27 -12.45 2.96
CA LEU A 87 8.21 -13.42 3.49
C LEU A 87 7.51 -14.72 3.91
N HIS A 88 6.40 -14.63 4.65
CA HIS A 88 5.66 -15.81 5.09
C HIS A 88 5.19 -16.66 3.92
N LYS A 89 4.62 -16.05 2.88
CA LYS A 89 4.22 -16.74 1.64
C LYS A 89 5.44 -17.35 0.93
N GLY A 90 6.55 -16.62 0.84
CA GLY A 90 7.78 -17.16 0.25
C GLY A 90 8.30 -18.41 0.97
N LEU A 91 8.21 -18.44 2.32
CA LEU A 91 8.57 -19.62 3.10
C LEU A 91 7.62 -20.80 2.86
N GLN A 92 6.30 -20.54 2.77
CA GLN A 92 5.31 -21.57 2.44
C GLN A 92 5.53 -22.15 1.04
N GLU A 93 5.81 -21.31 0.05
CA GLU A 93 6.14 -21.73 -1.31
C GLU A 93 7.39 -22.61 -1.33
N MET A 94 8.44 -22.24 -0.59
CA MET A 94 9.65 -23.06 -0.45
C MET A 94 9.37 -24.46 0.10
N ILE A 95 8.49 -24.56 1.12
CA ILE A 95 8.04 -25.83 1.69
C ILE A 95 7.27 -26.65 0.64
N GLN A 96 6.33 -26.01 -0.06
CA GLN A 96 5.53 -26.67 -1.09
C GLN A 96 6.41 -27.20 -2.24
N ASP A 97 7.33 -26.38 -2.74
CA ASP A 97 8.31 -26.78 -3.76
C ASP A 97 9.16 -27.97 -3.30
N HIS A 98 9.52 -28.02 -2.01
CA HIS A 98 10.23 -29.16 -1.45
C HIS A 98 9.35 -30.41 -1.40
N CYS A 99 8.09 -30.31 -0.96
CA CYS A 99 7.14 -31.42 -0.93
C CYS A 99 6.93 -32.03 -2.33
N ILE A 100 6.78 -31.19 -3.35
CA ILE A 100 6.67 -31.64 -4.76
C ILE A 100 7.96 -32.36 -5.17
N ARG A 101 9.13 -31.79 -4.88
CA ARG A 101 10.42 -32.42 -5.22
C ARG A 101 10.64 -33.75 -4.53
N LYS A 102 10.24 -33.89 -3.26
CA LYS A 102 10.31 -35.13 -2.48
C LYS A 102 9.46 -36.25 -3.10
N GLN A 103 8.37 -35.91 -3.78
CA GLN A 103 7.53 -36.89 -4.51
C GLN A 103 8.17 -37.35 -5.82
N HIS A 104 8.93 -36.48 -6.49
CA HIS A 104 9.50 -36.77 -7.81
C HIS A 104 10.95 -37.26 -7.80
N ALA A 105 11.71 -37.01 -6.73
CA ALA A 105 13.12 -37.40 -6.63
C ALA A 105 13.54 -37.68 -5.17
N ALA A 106 14.55 -38.53 -5.00
CA ALA A 106 15.18 -38.74 -3.70
C ALA A 106 15.95 -37.48 -3.29
N VAL A 107 15.41 -36.74 -2.32
CA VAL A 107 16.03 -35.54 -1.75
C VAL A 107 16.98 -35.95 -0.62
N PRO A 108 18.18 -35.33 -0.49
CA PRO A 108 19.09 -35.60 0.61
C PRO A 108 18.42 -35.42 1.99
N PRO A 109 18.69 -36.31 2.96
CA PRO A 109 18.04 -36.28 4.27
C PRO A 109 18.28 -34.97 5.02
N ASP A 110 19.46 -34.36 4.89
CA ASP A 110 19.79 -33.08 5.51
C ASP A 110 18.91 -31.92 5.00
N GLN A 111 18.57 -31.94 3.71
CA GLN A 111 17.65 -30.95 3.14
C GLN A 111 16.21 -31.21 3.60
N SER A 112 15.79 -32.47 3.69
CA SER A 112 14.47 -32.84 4.22
C SER A 112 14.30 -32.33 5.65
N MET A 113 15.32 -32.51 6.50
CA MET A 113 15.29 -32.06 7.89
C MET A 113 15.18 -30.52 8.01
N PHE A 114 15.79 -29.76 7.10
CA PHE A 114 15.70 -28.30 7.07
C PHE A 114 14.25 -27.84 6.80
N TYR A 115 13.62 -28.33 5.72
CA TYR A 115 12.27 -27.92 5.33
C TYR A 115 11.21 -28.41 6.33
N GLU A 116 11.36 -29.63 6.87
CA GLU A 116 10.47 -30.17 7.91
C GLU A 116 10.57 -29.38 9.22
N THR A 117 11.77 -28.95 9.61
CA THR A 117 11.96 -28.08 10.78
C THR A 117 11.28 -26.74 10.56
N MET A 118 11.45 -26.13 9.38
CA MET A 118 10.82 -24.87 9.02
C MET A 118 9.29 -24.96 9.01
N GLU A 119 8.73 -26.01 8.42
CA GLU A 119 7.29 -26.27 8.38
C GLU A 119 6.71 -26.38 9.80
N LYS A 120 7.32 -27.20 10.67
CA LYS A 120 6.89 -27.35 12.06
C LYS A 120 6.95 -26.03 12.84
N CYS A 121 8.01 -25.24 12.67
CA CYS A 121 8.12 -23.92 13.29
C CYS A 121 7.02 -22.96 12.83
N LEU A 122 6.69 -22.94 11.53
CA LEU A 122 5.63 -22.08 11.00
C LEU A 122 4.24 -22.51 11.49
N LEU A 123 3.97 -23.81 11.54
CA LEU A 123 2.71 -24.36 12.04
C LEU A 123 2.52 -24.05 13.52
N VAL A 124 3.54 -24.29 14.36
CA VAL A 124 3.50 -23.96 15.78
C VAL A 124 3.26 -22.47 16.00
N ALA A 125 3.98 -21.61 15.28
CA ALA A 125 3.79 -20.17 15.37
C ALA A 125 2.39 -19.72 14.90
N GLN A 126 1.83 -20.36 13.88
CA GLN A 126 0.46 -20.10 13.43
C GLN A 126 -0.57 -20.53 14.49
N CYS A 127 -0.43 -21.72 15.05
CA CYS A 127 -1.31 -22.23 16.10
C CYS A 127 -1.26 -21.35 17.35
N VAL A 128 -0.07 -20.92 17.79
CA VAL A 128 0.07 -19.98 18.92
C VAL A 128 -0.65 -18.66 18.64
N ARG A 129 -0.50 -18.10 17.44
CA ARG A 129 -1.21 -16.86 17.06
C ARG A 129 -2.73 -17.02 17.02
N GLN A 130 -3.22 -18.19 16.59
CA GLN A 130 -4.65 -18.49 16.56
C GLN A 130 -5.24 -18.75 17.97
N LEU A 131 -4.40 -19.20 18.91
CA LEU A 131 -4.76 -19.37 20.31
C LEU A 131 -4.62 -18.08 21.14
N ASP A 132 -4.00 -17.02 20.61
CA ASP A 132 -3.82 -15.76 21.31
C ASP A 132 -5.15 -14.98 21.32
N PRO A 133 -5.81 -14.81 22.48
CA PRO A 133 -7.13 -14.16 22.57
C PRO A 133 -7.07 -12.63 22.43
N SER A 134 -5.88 -12.05 22.21
CA SER A 134 -5.63 -10.60 22.23
C SER A 134 -6.40 -9.77 21.18
N SER A 135 -7.13 -10.39 20.24
CA SER A 135 -8.01 -9.69 19.28
C SER A 135 -9.51 -9.73 19.63
N ALA A 136 -9.92 -10.47 20.66
CA ALA A 136 -11.30 -10.50 21.13
C ALA A 136 -11.34 -10.06 22.60
N THR A 137 -11.80 -8.84 22.82
CA THR A 137 -12.25 -8.35 24.13
C THR A 137 -13.09 -9.43 24.80
N ASN A 138 -12.57 -10.09 25.84
CA ASN A 138 -13.23 -10.64 27.04
C ASN A 138 -12.32 -11.72 27.67
N GLN A 139 -12.00 -11.54 28.95
CA GLN A 139 -11.08 -12.37 29.74
C GLN A 139 -11.58 -13.81 30.02
N ASP A 140 -12.73 -14.21 29.46
CA ASP A 140 -13.44 -15.46 29.77
C ASP A 140 -13.84 -16.28 28.52
N GLN A 141 -13.02 -16.29 27.46
CA GLN A 141 -13.20 -17.29 26.40
C GLN A 141 -12.42 -18.57 26.73
N PRO A 142 -13.08 -19.75 26.71
CA PRO A 142 -12.38 -21.01 26.91
C PRO A 142 -11.37 -21.19 25.77
N SER A 143 -10.18 -21.67 26.12
CA SER A 143 -9.14 -22.03 25.14
C SER A 143 -9.77 -22.82 23.99
N VAL A 144 -9.53 -22.39 22.75
CA VAL A 144 -10.00 -23.11 21.56
C VAL A 144 -9.46 -24.55 21.68
N LEU A 145 -10.36 -25.53 21.74
CA LEU A 145 -10.07 -26.95 21.96
C LEU A 145 -9.38 -27.32 23.30
N GLY A 146 -9.38 -26.44 24.30
CA GLY A 146 -8.71 -26.70 25.59
C GLY A 146 -7.18 -26.63 25.52
N LEU A 147 -6.61 -26.15 24.42
CA LEU A 147 -5.17 -26.08 24.20
C LEU A 147 -4.58 -24.77 24.71
N ASN A 148 -3.50 -24.84 25.47
CA ASN A 148 -2.75 -23.66 25.91
C ASN A 148 -1.58 -23.36 24.94
N PRO A 149 -1.32 -22.08 24.60
CA PRO A 149 -0.12 -21.67 23.84
C PRO A 149 1.20 -22.32 24.32
N GLN A 150 1.36 -22.53 25.63
CA GLN A 150 2.55 -23.16 26.21
C GLN A 150 2.72 -24.62 25.77
N GLN A 151 1.62 -25.38 25.72
CA GLN A 151 1.61 -26.79 25.29
C GLN A 151 1.93 -26.91 23.79
N ILE A 152 1.51 -25.94 22.98
CA ILE A 152 1.84 -25.90 21.55
C ILE A 152 3.32 -25.56 21.33
N LEU A 153 3.91 -24.71 22.19
CA LEU A 153 5.32 -24.37 22.11
C LEU A 153 6.24 -25.58 22.41
N GLU A 154 5.78 -26.52 23.24
CA GLU A 154 6.50 -27.78 23.51
C GLU A 154 6.62 -28.68 22.27
N LEU A 155 5.77 -28.49 21.25
CA LEU A 155 5.85 -29.19 19.96
C LEU A 155 6.93 -28.62 19.02
N MET A 156 7.66 -27.59 19.44
CA MET A 156 8.76 -27.04 18.66
C MET A 156 9.83 -28.10 18.37
N PRO A 157 10.43 -28.10 17.15
CA PRO A 157 11.60 -28.91 16.86
C PRO A 157 12.76 -28.58 17.82
N SER A 158 13.71 -29.52 17.98
CA SER A 158 14.86 -29.31 18.87
C SER A 158 15.59 -28.00 18.56
N GLU A 159 15.98 -27.26 19.60
CA GLU A 159 16.60 -25.93 19.47
C GLU A 159 17.84 -25.94 18.55
N LYS A 160 18.64 -27.01 18.57
CA LYS A 160 19.80 -27.18 17.69
C LYS A 160 19.42 -27.17 16.20
N ASN A 161 18.31 -27.80 15.84
CA ASN A 161 17.81 -27.84 14.47
C ASN A 161 17.23 -26.48 14.06
N VAL A 162 16.52 -25.81 14.98
CA VAL A 162 15.98 -24.46 14.75
C VAL A 162 17.10 -23.47 14.49
N GLN A 163 18.18 -23.51 15.26
CA GLN A 163 19.34 -22.62 15.07
C GLN A 163 20.06 -22.88 13.75
N ARG A 164 20.29 -24.15 13.38
CA ARG A 164 20.88 -24.51 12.08
C ARG A 164 20.00 -24.05 10.92
N MET A 165 18.68 -24.24 11.03
CA MET A 165 17.72 -23.77 10.04
C MET A 165 17.75 -22.24 9.93
N LYS A 166 17.75 -21.50 11.05
CA LYS A 166 17.82 -20.02 11.07
C LYS A 166 19.09 -19.49 10.39
N GLN A 167 20.23 -20.16 10.58
CA GLN A 167 21.49 -19.77 9.94
C GLN A 167 21.49 -20.03 8.42
N GLY A 168 20.86 -21.12 7.97
CA GLY A 168 20.75 -21.45 6.55
C GLY A 168 19.65 -20.68 5.80
N LEU A 169 18.64 -20.20 6.52
CA LEU A 169 17.41 -19.64 5.94
C LEU A 169 17.65 -18.45 5.00
N PRO A 170 18.47 -17.43 5.34
CA PRO A 170 18.69 -16.29 4.44
C PRO A 170 19.24 -16.71 3.08
N ARG A 171 20.22 -17.64 3.08
CA ARG A 171 20.87 -18.11 1.86
C ARG A 171 19.92 -18.91 0.96
N GLU A 172 19.14 -19.82 1.55
CA GLU A 172 18.17 -20.62 0.79
C GLU A 172 17.01 -19.75 0.29
N LEU A 173 16.57 -18.77 1.08
CA LEU A 173 15.55 -17.80 0.67
C LEU A 173 16.04 -16.94 -0.49
N GLU A 174 17.25 -16.37 -0.40
CA GLU A 174 17.87 -15.60 -1.49
C GLU A 174 17.98 -16.42 -2.78
N LYS A 175 18.42 -17.68 -2.67
CA LYS A 175 18.51 -18.60 -3.81
C LYS A 175 17.13 -18.86 -4.43
N HIS A 176 16.12 -19.10 -3.61
CA HIS A 176 14.74 -19.32 -4.07
C HIS A 176 14.18 -18.07 -4.76
N LEU A 177 14.32 -16.89 -4.15
CA LEU A 177 13.88 -15.63 -4.72
C LEU A 177 14.61 -15.31 -6.03
N LYS A 178 15.93 -15.51 -6.09
CA LYS A 178 16.71 -15.33 -7.31
C LYS A 178 16.20 -16.25 -8.43
N LYS A 179 15.94 -17.53 -8.12
CA LYS A 179 15.36 -18.47 -9.08
C LYS A 179 14.00 -17.98 -9.60
N LYS A 180 13.10 -17.49 -8.73
CA LYS A 180 11.80 -16.94 -9.14
C LYS A 180 11.95 -15.74 -10.06
N CYS A 181 12.82 -14.79 -9.74
CA CYS A 181 13.07 -13.64 -10.59
C CYS A 181 13.63 -14.03 -11.96
N LEU A 182 14.52 -15.03 -12.00
CA LEU A 182 15.03 -15.58 -13.26
C LEU A 182 13.94 -16.29 -14.07
N SER A 183 13.07 -17.06 -13.42
CA SER A 183 11.92 -17.70 -14.08
C SER A 183 10.92 -16.67 -14.64
N LEU A 184 10.71 -15.54 -13.95
CA LEU A 184 9.89 -14.44 -14.47
C LEU A 184 10.55 -13.76 -15.67
N LEU A 185 11.87 -13.51 -15.61
CA LEU A 185 12.60 -13.01 -16.77
C LEU A 185 12.49 -13.95 -17.97
N ALA A 186 12.57 -15.26 -17.74
CA ALA A 186 12.43 -16.27 -18.78
C ALA A 186 11.11 -16.19 -19.54
N TYR A 187 10.03 -15.91 -18.81
CA TYR A 187 8.70 -15.78 -19.40
C TYR A 187 8.60 -14.59 -20.36
N TYR A 188 9.24 -13.47 -20.04
CA TYR A 188 9.16 -12.24 -20.86
C TYR A 188 10.26 -12.13 -21.91
N GLN A 189 11.44 -12.72 -21.68
CA GLN A 189 12.60 -12.64 -22.57
C GLN A 189 13.27 -14.01 -22.69
N PRO A 190 12.75 -14.96 -23.49
CA PRO A 190 13.23 -16.34 -23.58
C PRO A 190 14.71 -16.47 -23.99
N GLU A 191 15.26 -15.49 -24.70
CA GLU A 191 16.63 -15.49 -25.22
C GLU A 191 17.69 -15.40 -24.10
N TRP A 192 17.27 -15.04 -22.88
CA TRP A 192 18.12 -14.84 -21.70
C TRP A 192 18.90 -16.08 -21.24
N GLU A 193 18.45 -17.31 -21.56
CA GLU A 193 19.07 -18.54 -21.03
C GLU A 193 20.52 -18.68 -21.49
N SER A 194 20.79 -18.20 -22.70
CA SER A 194 22.11 -18.24 -23.36
C SER A 194 23.11 -17.19 -22.84
N GLU A 195 22.66 -16.23 -22.04
CA GLU A 195 23.46 -15.08 -21.60
C GLU A 195 24.34 -15.39 -20.38
N SER A 196 25.42 -14.60 -20.23
CA SER A 196 26.33 -14.67 -19.09
C SER A 196 25.64 -14.29 -17.77
N GLU A 197 26.13 -14.81 -16.63
CA GLU A 197 25.57 -14.48 -15.32
C GLU A 197 25.58 -12.98 -15.00
N GLY A 198 26.59 -12.24 -15.51
CA GLY A 198 26.67 -10.79 -15.36
C GLY A 198 25.51 -10.06 -16.04
N LEU A 199 25.19 -10.45 -17.27
CA LEU A 199 24.05 -9.91 -18.01
C LEU A 199 22.72 -10.30 -17.36
N LYS A 200 22.60 -11.54 -16.87
CA LYS A 200 21.42 -12.00 -16.11
C LYS A 200 21.19 -11.16 -14.86
N ASN A 201 22.23 -10.87 -14.09
CA ASN A 201 22.13 -10.02 -12.91
C ASN A 201 21.78 -8.55 -13.27
N SER A 202 22.29 -8.03 -14.40
CA SER A 202 21.92 -6.70 -14.90
C SER A 202 20.45 -6.64 -15.31
N LYS A 203 19.93 -7.67 -15.99
CA LYS A 203 18.50 -7.74 -16.35
C LYS A 203 17.62 -7.91 -15.13
N LEU A 204 18.07 -8.69 -14.13
CA LEU A 204 17.38 -8.83 -12.85
C LEU A 204 17.19 -7.50 -12.12
N SER A 205 18.19 -6.61 -12.13
CA SER A 205 18.05 -5.30 -11.48
C SER A 205 17.05 -4.38 -12.19
N HIS A 206 16.75 -4.65 -13.47
CA HIS A 206 15.80 -3.89 -14.29
C HIS A 206 14.42 -4.56 -14.39
N LEU A 207 14.24 -5.75 -13.77
CA LEU A 207 13.01 -6.53 -13.82
C LEU A 207 11.81 -5.75 -13.27
N SER A 208 11.99 -4.95 -12.23
CA SER A 208 10.90 -4.12 -11.65
C SER A 208 10.36 -3.12 -12.68
N ALA A 209 11.25 -2.38 -13.35
CA ALA A 209 10.87 -1.42 -14.39
C ALA A 209 10.17 -2.11 -15.56
N GLN A 210 10.64 -3.30 -15.96
CA GLN A 210 9.99 -4.10 -17.00
C GLN A 210 8.58 -4.56 -16.56
N LEU A 211 8.43 -5.06 -15.34
CA LEU A 211 7.11 -5.45 -14.80
C LEU A 211 6.16 -4.26 -14.70
N ASP A 212 6.65 -3.06 -14.37
CA ASP A 212 5.84 -1.85 -14.35
C ASP A 212 5.40 -1.41 -15.75
N THR A 213 6.21 -1.67 -16.78
CA THR A 213 5.81 -1.42 -18.18
C THR A 213 4.72 -2.39 -18.64
N GLU A 214 4.86 -3.67 -18.32
CA GLU A 214 3.86 -4.70 -18.66
C GLU A 214 2.57 -4.53 -17.86
N LYS A 215 2.66 -4.12 -16.59
CA LYS A 215 1.48 -3.78 -15.77
C LYS A 215 0.69 -2.63 -16.39
N ARG A 216 1.36 -1.52 -16.76
CA ARG A 216 0.70 -0.39 -17.43
C ARG A 216 0.08 -0.80 -18.76
N ARG A 217 0.77 -1.64 -19.54
CA ARG A 217 0.23 -2.20 -20.78
C ARG A 217 -1.03 -3.01 -20.53
N ALA A 218 -1.04 -3.87 -19.52
CA ALA A 218 -2.20 -4.68 -19.15
C ALA A 218 -3.38 -3.84 -18.66
N GLU A 219 -3.13 -2.79 -17.87
CA GLU A 219 -4.15 -1.84 -17.41
C GLU A 219 -4.78 -1.09 -18.58
N ASN A 220 -3.98 -0.58 -19.52
CA ASN A 220 -4.47 0.08 -20.73
C ASN A 220 -5.32 -0.85 -21.59
N LEU A 221 -4.86 -2.09 -21.81
CA LEU A 221 -5.63 -3.09 -22.56
C LEU A 221 -6.97 -3.41 -21.88
N LYS A 222 -6.99 -3.47 -20.54
CA LYS A 222 -8.21 -3.69 -19.78
C LYS A 222 -9.21 -2.54 -19.95
N GLU A 223 -8.74 -1.31 -19.98
CA GLU A 223 -9.56 -0.13 -20.25
C GLU A 223 -10.12 -0.14 -21.66
N THR A 224 -9.28 -0.37 -22.68
CA THR A 224 -9.71 -0.50 -24.08
C THR A 224 -10.72 -1.64 -24.27
N CYS A 225 -10.51 -2.79 -23.62
CA CYS A 225 -11.47 -3.90 -23.65
C CYS A 225 -12.81 -3.52 -23.02
N ARG A 226 -12.80 -2.73 -21.93
CA ARG A 226 -14.03 -2.24 -21.30
C ARG A 226 -14.78 -1.27 -22.23
N GLU A 227 -14.07 -0.36 -22.89
CA GLU A 227 -14.65 0.57 -23.87
C GLU A 227 -15.24 -0.19 -25.07
N ASN A 228 -14.48 -1.13 -25.63
CA ASN A 228 -14.94 -1.98 -26.74
C ASN A 228 -16.18 -2.80 -26.36
N SER A 229 -16.24 -3.31 -25.13
CA SER A 229 -17.42 -4.03 -24.62
C SER A 229 -18.66 -3.13 -24.58
N VAL A 230 -18.52 -1.88 -24.12
CA VAL A 230 -19.62 -0.90 -24.13
C VAL A 230 -20.06 -0.55 -25.55
N LEU A 231 -19.11 -0.37 -26.48
CA LEU A 231 -19.41 -0.11 -27.89
C LEU A 231 -20.15 -1.29 -28.54
N LEU A 232 -19.68 -2.52 -28.30
CA LEU A 232 -20.35 -3.74 -28.78
C LEU A 232 -21.77 -3.87 -28.20
N GLN A 233 -21.97 -3.55 -26.92
CA GLN A 233 -23.28 -3.56 -26.30
C GLN A 233 -24.23 -2.55 -26.97
N ARG A 234 -23.75 -1.33 -27.25
CA ARG A 234 -24.53 -0.31 -27.96
C ARG A 234 -24.88 -0.76 -29.37
N GLN A 235 -23.92 -1.31 -30.11
CA GLN A 235 -24.16 -1.81 -31.47
C GLN A 235 -25.16 -2.97 -31.46
N THR A 236 -25.06 -3.88 -30.50
CA THR A 236 -26.00 -4.99 -30.33
C THR A 236 -27.41 -4.48 -30.03
N GLN A 237 -27.55 -3.44 -29.18
CA GLN A 237 -28.85 -2.82 -28.92
C GLN A 237 -29.46 -2.20 -30.18
N LEU A 238 -28.65 -1.54 -31.01
CA LEU A 238 -29.12 -0.98 -32.29
C LEU A 238 -29.63 -2.09 -33.23
N TYR A 239 -28.90 -3.19 -33.40
CA TYR A 239 -29.35 -4.32 -34.24
C TYR A 239 -30.58 -5.06 -33.72
N LEU A 240 -30.88 -4.99 -32.42
CA LEU A 240 -32.07 -5.60 -31.82
C LEU A 240 -33.28 -4.67 -31.79
N SER A 241 -33.10 -3.37 -32.12
CA SER A 241 -34.16 -2.37 -32.14
C SER A 241 -34.64 -1.99 -33.54
N ASP A 242 -33.98 -2.49 -34.59
CA ASP A 242 -34.46 -2.56 -35.98
C ASP A 242 -35.19 -3.90 -36.25
#